data_AF-A0A2N8PQV4-F1
#
_entry.id   AF-A0A2N8PQV4-F1
#
_cell.length_a   1.000
_cell.length_b   1.000
_cell.length_c   1.000
_cell.angle_alpha   90.00
_cell.angle_beta   90.00
_cell.angle_gamma   90.00
#
_symmetry.space_group_name_H-M   'P 1'
#
loop_
_entity.id
_entity.type
_entity.pdbx_description
1 polymer ?
#
loop_
_entity_poly.entity_id
_entity_poly.type
_entity_poly.pdbx_seq_one_letter_code
_entity_poly.pdbx_strand_id
1 'polypeptide(L)'
;MRLVALTGEDGVRRVYVQYVTGAAIQPYDWLEGERPKRPPKPKNGPVKLGGWVRAKPDDDSPSAGIVISLRWVQRGAQYPYNLPPFWSWGWWVEVRFPDGRTRAGFWDSDWVVNRCDLPGEVLDAYEPQWLALEAELEAELAEELEAELAEELAEELAEELARR
;
A
#
# COMPACT_ATOMS: atom_id res chain seq x y z
N MET A 1 -34.04 17.93 3.67
CA MET A 1 -32.85 18.77 3.47
C MET A 1 -32.62 19.57 4.73
N ARG A 2 -31.48 19.43 5.40
CA ARG A 2 -31.19 20.19 6.63
C ARG A 2 -29.96 21.06 6.34
N LEU A 3 -30.15 22.38 6.31
CA LEU A 3 -29.06 23.33 6.22
C LEU A 3 -28.49 23.48 7.63
N VAL A 4 -27.21 23.17 7.82
CA VAL A 4 -26.50 23.49 9.06
C VAL A 4 -25.61 24.68 8.76
N ALA A 5 -26.00 25.84 9.29
CA ALA A 5 -25.16 27.03 9.31
C ALA A 5 -24.33 27.00 10.60
N LEU A 6 -23.01 27.05 10.48
CA LEU A 6 -22.13 27.22 11.63
C LEU A 6 -21.96 28.72 11.88
N THR A 7 -22.62 29.22 12.91
CA THR A 7 -22.46 30.60 13.41
C THR A 7 -21.45 30.62 14.54
N GLY A 8 -20.25 31.15 14.30
CA GLY A 8 -19.34 31.63 15.34
C GLY A 8 -19.38 33.15 15.45
N GLU A 9 -18.66 33.73 16.42
CA GLU A 9 -18.62 35.19 16.69
C GLU A 9 -18.26 36.05 15.45
N ASP A 10 -17.51 35.50 14.48
CA ASP A 10 -17.07 36.21 13.26
C ASP A 10 -17.86 35.86 11.99
N GLY A 11 -19.05 35.25 12.11
CA GLY A 11 -19.90 34.90 10.97
C GLY A 11 -19.58 33.54 10.31
N VAL A 12 -20.40 33.20 9.31
CA VAL A 12 -20.39 31.88 8.65
C VAL A 12 -19.12 31.73 7.80
N ARG A 13 -18.16 30.90 8.24
CA ARG A 13 -16.90 30.68 7.50
C ARG A 13 -17.08 29.82 6.25
N ARG A 14 -17.91 28.76 6.26
CA ARG A 14 -18.31 27.93 5.09
C ARG A 14 -19.62 27.16 5.36
N VAL A 15 -20.36 26.84 4.29
CA VAL A 15 -21.59 26.03 4.32
C VAL A 15 -21.36 24.72 3.58
N TYR A 16 -21.74 23.59 4.20
CA TYR A 16 -21.73 22.27 3.56
C TYR A 16 -23.17 21.76 3.47
N VAL A 17 -23.57 21.27 2.29
CA VAL A 17 -24.90 20.68 2.06
C VAL A 17 -24.76 19.17 2.06
N GLN A 18 -25.51 18.49 2.93
CA GLN A 18 -25.55 17.03 3.00
C GLN A 18 -26.95 16.51 2.70
N TYR A 19 -27.02 15.45 1.88
CA TYR A 19 -28.23 14.68 1.67
C TYR A 19 -28.41 13.70 2.85
N VAL A 20 -29.58 13.76 3.48
CA VAL A 20 -29.89 13.03 4.72
C VAL A 20 -30.03 11.53 4.42
N THR A 21 -29.08 10.70 4.87
CA THR A 21 -29.15 9.23 4.81
C THR A 21 -29.72 8.60 6.09
N GLY A 22 -30.35 9.39 6.96
CA GLY A 22 -31.09 8.90 8.14
C GLY A 22 -30.22 8.51 9.35
N ALA A 23 -28.89 8.46 9.23
CA ALA A 23 -27.98 8.25 10.36
C ALA A 23 -27.59 9.58 11.01
N ALA A 24 -27.57 9.62 12.35
CA ALA A 24 -27.06 10.76 13.11
C ALA A 24 -25.54 10.91 12.88
N ILE A 25 -25.10 12.14 12.60
CA ILE A 25 -23.68 12.47 12.42
C ILE A 25 -23.06 12.59 13.81
N GLN A 26 -22.08 11.74 14.10
CA GLN A 26 -21.20 11.94 15.26
C GLN A 26 -20.44 13.27 15.05
N PRO A 27 -20.39 14.18 16.04
CA PRO A 27 -19.57 15.38 15.93
C PRO A 27 -18.12 14.96 15.70
N TYR A 28 -17.59 15.23 14.51
CA TYR A 28 -16.24 14.83 14.16
C TYR A 28 -15.24 15.95 14.49
N ASP A 29 -14.10 15.57 15.08
CA ASP A 29 -12.98 16.39 15.55
C ASP A 29 -12.35 17.33 14.49
N TRP A 30 -12.64 17.16 13.20
CA TRP A 30 -12.09 18.02 12.15
C TRP A 30 -12.73 19.41 12.06
N LEU A 31 -13.83 19.65 12.80
CA LEU A 31 -14.44 20.97 12.95
C LEU A 31 -13.65 21.89 13.91
N GLU A 32 -12.81 21.32 14.79
CA GLU A 32 -12.05 22.06 15.80
C GLU A 32 -10.65 22.51 15.33
N GLY A 33 -10.35 22.40 14.03
CA GLY A 33 -9.13 22.96 13.44
C GLY A 33 -7.87 22.10 13.62
N GLU A 34 -7.94 20.95 14.30
CA GLU A 34 -6.86 19.97 14.25
C GLU A 34 -6.88 19.25 12.89
N ARG A 35 -5.77 19.31 12.16
CA ARG A 35 -5.58 18.42 11.00
C ARG A 35 -5.80 16.99 11.47
N PRO A 36 -6.61 16.17 10.76
CA PRO A 36 -6.76 14.75 11.07
C PRO A 36 -5.38 14.12 11.23
N LYS A 37 -5.08 13.64 12.45
CA LYS A 37 -3.81 12.97 12.74
C LYS A 37 -3.68 11.78 11.78
N ARG A 38 -2.47 11.59 11.22
CA ARG A 38 -2.17 10.40 10.40
C ARG A 38 -2.64 9.18 11.19
N PRO A 39 -3.56 8.35 10.66
CA PRO A 39 -4.01 7.17 11.36
C PRO A 39 -2.78 6.29 11.61
N PRO A 40 -2.69 5.65 12.78
CA PRO A 40 -1.57 4.78 13.09
C PRO A 40 -1.47 3.71 12.00
N LYS A 41 -0.26 3.49 11.49
CA LYS A 41 0.01 2.41 10.54
C LYS A 41 -0.47 1.10 11.19
N PRO A 42 -1.31 0.30 10.50
CA PRO A 42 -1.71 -1.00 11.02
C PRO A 42 -0.48 -1.86 11.32
N LYS A 43 -0.51 -2.62 12.42
CA LYS A 43 0.60 -3.50 12.81
C LYS A 43 0.90 -4.56 11.75
N ASN A 44 -0.16 -5.06 11.11
CA ASN A 44 -0.08 -6.09 10.08
C ASN A 44 -0.46 -5.47 8.73
N GLY A 45 0.39 -5.70 7.73
CA GLY A 45 0.04 -5.51 6.33
C GLY A 45 -0.90 -6.62 5.84
N PRO A 46 -1.50 -6.44 4.65
CA PRO A 46 -2.34 -7.45 4.03
C PRO A 46 -1.54 -8.67 3.56
N VAL A 47 -0.23 -8.49 3.37
CA VAL A 47 0.74 -9.50 2.94
C VAL A 47 2.13 -9.09 3.44
N LYS A 48 3.09 -10.02 3.41
CA LYS A 48 4.51 -9.73 3.70
C LYS A 48 5.25 -9.33 2.43
N LEU A 49 6.37 -8.63 2.57
CA LEU A 49 7.35 -8.50 1.50
C LEU A 49 7.87 -9.89 1.10
N GLY A 50 8.04 -10.16 -0.19
CA GLY A 50 8.30 -11.49 -0.74
C GLY A 50 7.06 -12.41 -0.72
N GLY A 51 5.91 -11.94 -0.25
CA GLY A 51 4.71 -12.76 -0.15
C GLY A 51 4.09 -13.08 -1.50
N TRP A 52 3.61 -14.32 -1.64
CA TRP A 52 2.91 -14.80 -2.83
C TRP A 52 1.49 -14.23 -2.91
N VAL A 53 1.12 -13.74 -4.08
CA VAL A 53 -0.21 -13.19 -4.37
C VAL A 53 -0.75 -13.69 -5.71
N ARG A 54 -2.06 -13.68 -5.85
CA ARG A 54 -2.72 -13.68 -7.16
C ARG A 54 -3.04 -12.24 -7.52
N ALA A 55 -2.53 -11.74 -8.63
CA ALA A 55 -2.75 -10.36 -9.05
C ALA A 55 -3.03 -10.24 -10.56
N LYS A 56 -3.71 -9.18 -10.98
CA LYS A 56 -3.95 -8.88 -12.39
C LYS A 56 -2.87 -7.91 -12.90
N PRO A 57 -2.04 -8.24 -13.90
CA PRO A 57 -1.07 -7.30 -14.46
C PRO A 57 -1.76 -6.18 -15.28
N ASP A 58 -2.81 -6.50 -16.05
CA ASP A 58 -3.48 -5.57 -16.97
C ASP A 58 -5.01 -5.49 -16.77
N ASP A 59 -5.50 -5.69 -15.54
CA ASP A 59 -6.94 -5.71 -15.17
C ASP A 59 -7.83 -6.81 -15.77
N ASP A 60 -7.35 -7.56 -16.77
CA ASP A 60 -8.14 -8.62 -17.41
C ASP A 60 -8.01 -9.98 -16.74
N SER A 61 -6.78 -10.53 -16.68
CA SER A 61 -6.55 -11.93 -16.29
C SER A 61 -5.65 -12.03 -15.06
N PRO A 62 -6.02 -12.79 -14.02
CA PRO A 62 -5.16 -12.98 -12.85
C PRO A 62 -3.98 -13.90 -13.16
N SER A 63 -2.81 -13.55 -12.62
CA SER A 63 -1.56 -14.28 -12.70
C SER A 63 -0.96 -14.47 -11.29
N ALA A 64 0.01 -15.37 -11.18
CA ALA A 64 0.88 -15.43 -10.02
C ALA A 64 1.71 -14.15 -9.93
N GLY A 65 1.99 -13.69 -8.73
CA GLY A 65 2.94 -12.62 -8.49
C GLY A 65 3.56 -12.68 -7.11
N ILE A 66 4.65 -11.94 -6.94
CA ILE A 66 5.37 -11.79 -5.67
C ILE A 66 5.43 -10.31 -5.28
N VAL A 67 5.20 -10.02 -4.00
CA VAL A 67 5.23 -8.64 -3.51
C VAL A 67 6.64 -8.14 -3.32
N ILE A 68 7.03 -7.13 -4.10
CA ILE A 68 8.37 -6.52 -4.05
C ILE A 68 8.39 -5.16 -3.35
N SER A 69 7.23 -4.54 -3.10
CA SER A 69 7.13 -3.33 -2.27
C SER A 69 5.80 -3.26 -1.53
N LEU A 70 5.80 -2.78 -0.28
CA LEU A 70 4.59 -2.60 0.52
C LEU A 70 4.70 -1.37 1.42
N ARG A 71 3.84 -0.36 1.20
CA ARG A 71 3.92 0.96 1.86
C ARG A 71 2.57 1.41 2.38
N TRP A 72 2.53 2.04 3.55
CA TRP A 72 1.32 2.67 4.11
C TRP A 72 1.27 4.14 3.69
N VAL A 73 0.44 4.45 2.68
CA VAL A 73 0.42 5.76 2.02
C VAL A 73 -0.98 6.38 2.04
N GLN A 74 -1.01 7.70 1.93
CA GLN A 74 -2.22 8.48 1.81
C GLN A 74 -2.75 8.41 0.37
N ARG A 75 -4.06 8.29 0.21
CA ARG A 75 -4.74 8.31 -1.09
C ARG A 75 -5.88 9.33 -1.07
N GLY A 76 -6.16 9.94 -2.22
CA GLY A 76 -7.34 10.78 -2.37
C GLY A 76 -8.62 9.97 -2.11
N ALA A 77 -9.59 10.56 -1.44
CA ALA A 77 -10.91 9.96 -1.27
C ALA A 77 -11.53 9.70 -2.66
N GLN A 78 -12.00 8.48 -2.90
CA GLN A 78 -12.78 8.14 -4.08
C GLN A 78 -14.27 8.34 -3.76
N TYR A 79 -14.96 9.10 -4.63
CA TYR A 79 -16.39 9.48 -4.58
C TYR A 79 -17.34 8.27 -4.34
N PRO A 80 -18.57 8.45 -3.79
CA PRO A 80 -19.43 9.61 -4.02
C PRO A 80 -19.75 10.52 -2.84
N TYR A 81 -19.17 10.31 -1.66
CA TYR A 81 -19.49 11.09 -0.45
C TYR A 81 -18.26 11.85 0.06
N ASN A 82 -17.86 12.89 -0.68
CA ASN A 82 -16.82 13.85 -0.28
C ASN A 82 -17.29 14.73 0.89
N LEU A 83 -17.39 14.13 2.07
CA LEU A 83 -17.24 14.85 3.32
C LEU A 83 -15.77 14.76 3.75
N PRO A 84 -15.19 15.82 4.34
CA PRO A 84 -13.86 15.74 4.92
C PRO A 84 -13.73 14.53 5.88
N PRO A 85 -12.58 13.84 5.89
CA PRO A 85 -11.36 14.15 5.15
C PRO A 85 -11.36 13.64 3.69
N PHE A 86 -10.82 14.45 2.76
CA PHE A 86 -10.66 14.14 1.33
C PHE A 86 -9.58 13.09 1.03
N TRP A 87 -9.15 12.35 2.05
CA TRP A 87 -8.10 11.36 1.94
C TRP A 87 -8.38 10.18 2.83
N SER A 88 -8.04 8.99 2.34
CA SER A 88 -7.93 7.78 3.14
C SER A 88 -6.49 7.30 3.16
N TRP A 89 -6.20 6.30 3.98
CA TRP A 89 -4.91 5.64 4.01
C TRP A 89 -5.07 4.20 3.59
N GLY A 90 -4.09 3.68 2.85
CA GLY A 90 -4.15 2.34 2.31
C GLY A 90 -2.76 1.77 2.12
N TRP A 91 -2.71 0.45 1.96
CA TRP A 91 -1.50 -0.24 1.56
C TRP A 91 -1.31 -0.06 0.06
N TRP A 92 -0.21 0.55 -0.32
CA TRP A 92 0.29 0.56 -1.69
C TRP A 92 1.24 -0.60 -1.84
N VAL A 93 0.96 -1.46 -2.81
CA VAL A 93 1.69 -2.69 -3.07
C VAL A 93 2.22 -2.67 -4.49
N GLU A 94 3.43 -3.18 -4.66
CA GLU A 94 4.03 -3.44 -5.97
C GLU A 94 4.28 -4.95 -6.11
N VAL A 95 3.81 -5.50 -7.21
CA VAL A 95 3.83 -6.94 -7.50
C VAL A 95 4.63 -7.17 -8.77
N ARG A 96 5.58 -8.11 -8.72
CA ARG A 96 6.29 -8.64 -9.89
C ARG A 96 5.61 -9.91 -10.40
N PHE A 97 5.54 -10.05 -11.72
CA PHE A 97 4.91 -11.18 -12.41
C PHE A 97 5.97 -12.05 -13.13
N PRO A 98 5.65 -13.31 -13.49
CA PRO A 98 6.58 -14.23 -14.16
C PRO A 98 7.08 -13.74 -15.53
N ASP A 99 6.40 -12.80 -16.16
CA ASP A 99 6.81 -12.19 -17.43
C ASP A 99 7.75 -10.98 -17.23
N GLY A 100 8.21 -10.75 -15.99
CA GLY A 100 9.11 -9.66 -15.63
C GLY A 100 8.42 -8.31 -15.45
N ARG A 101 7.12 -8.19 -15.75
CA ARG A 101 6.39 -6.94 -15.54
C ARG A 101 6.16 -6.68 -14.05
N THR A 102 5.96 -5.42 -13.70
CA THR A 102 5.49 -5.02 -12.37
C THR A 102 4.20 -4.23 -12.46
N ARG A 103 3.36 -4.36 -11.44
CA ARG A 103 2.18 -3.51 -11.24
C ARG A 103 2.16 -2.97 -9.83
N ALA A 104 1.94 -1.67 -9.72
CA ALA A 104 1.76 -0.99 -8.44
C ALA A 104 0.34 -0.45 -8.28
N GLY A 105 -0.20 -0.51 -7.08
CA GLY A 105 -1.55 -0.02 -6.79
C GLY A 105 -1.92 -0.11 -5.32
N PHE A 106 -3.06 0.48 -4.96
CA PHE A 106 -3.65 0.26 -3.64
C PHE A 106 -4.15 -1.17 -3.52
N TRP A 107 -3.87 -1.83 -2.40
CA TRP A 107 -4.41 -3.14 -2.09
C TRP A 107 -5.93 -3.13 -2.19
N ASP A 108 -6.44 -3.93 -3.11
CA ASP A 108 -7.87 -4.05 -3.40
C ASP A 108 -8.11 -5.47 -3.98
N SER A 109 -9.10 -6.16 -3.43
CA SER A 109 -9.42 -7.55 -3.80
C SER A 109 -9.80 -7.71 -5.27
N ASP A 110 -10.19 -6.63 -5.94
CA ASP A 110 -10.56 -6.64 -7.35
C ASP A 110 -9.35 -6.90 -8.28
N TRP A 111 -8.12 -6.61 -7.81
CA TRP A 111 -6.92 -6.86 -8.60
C TRP A 111 -5.82 -7.64 -7.87
N VAL A 112 -5.75 -7.66 -6.53
CA VAL A 112 -4.73 -8.40 -5.77
C VAL A 112 -5.34 -9.13 -4.57
N VAL A 113 -4.97 -10.40 -4.42
CA VAL A 113 -5.46 -11.29 -3.35
C VAL A 113 -4.29 -12.06 -2.75
N ASN A 114 -4.26 -12.18 -1.43
CA ASN A 114 -3.23 -12.95 -0.72
C ASN A 114 -3.41 -14.45 -1.01
N ARG A 115 -2.29 -15.19 -1.15
CA ARG A 115 -2.30 -16.66 -1.29
C ARG A 115 -3.22 -17.34 -0.26
N CYS A 116 -3.20 -16.91 0.99
CA CYS A 116 -3.98 -17.51 2.07
C CYS A 116 -5.51 -17.40 1.86
N ASP A 117 -5.96 -16.51 0.98
CA ASP A 117 -7.36 -16.29 0.67
C ASP A 117 -7.81 -17.06 -0.58
N LEU A 118 -6.94 -17.86 -1.20
CA LEU A 118 -7.23 -18.63 -2.42
C LEU A 118 -7.65 -20.08 -2.11
N PRO A 119 -8.60 -20.65 -2.87
CA PRO A 119 -8.92 -22.08 -2.79
C PRO A 119 -7.73 -22.97 -3.17
N GLY A 120 -7.63 -24.17 -2.59
CA GLY A 120 -6.51 -25.10 -2.83
C GLY A 120 -6.25 -25.42 -4.31
N GLU A 121 -7.30 -25.66 -5.08
CA GLU A 121 -7.19 -25.95 -6.53
C GLU A 121 -6.54 -24.79 -7.32
N VAL A 122 -6.68 -23.56 -6.84
CA VAL A 122 -6.06 -22.37 -7.44
C VAL A 122 -4.59 -22.27 -7.03
N LEU A 123 -4.22 -22.74 -5.84
CA LEU A 123 -2.85 -22.73 -5.35
C LEU A 123 -1.96 -23.63 -6.22
N ASP A 124 -2.42 -24.85 -6.53
CA ASP A 124 -1.66 -25.83 -7.31
C ASP A 124 -1.29 -25.29 -8.70
N ALA A 125 -2.13 -24.44 -9.30
CA ALA A 125 -1.89 -23.85 -10.61
C ALA A 125 -0.80 -22.74 -10.59
N TYR A 126 -0.65 -22.04 -9.47
CA TYR A 126 0.25 -20.89 -9.34
C TYR A 126 1.56 -21.23 -8.61
N GLU A 127 1.59 -22.29 -7.81
CA GLU A 127 2.75 -22.67 -7.00
C GLU A 127 4.07 -22.79 -7.77
N PRO A 128 4.13 -23.42 -8.96
CA PRO A 128 5.38 -23.47 -9.73
C PRO A 128 5.89 -22.08 -10.13
N GLN A 129 4.98 -21.15 -10.45
CA GLN A 129 5.32 -19.80 -10.85
C GLN A 129 5.78 -18.96 -9.66
N TRP A 130 5.16 -19.14 -8.49
CA TRP A 130 5.59 -18.46 -7.27
C TRP A 130 6.98 -18.90 -6.83
N LEU A 131 7.28 -20.21 -6.87
CA LEU A 131 8.59 -20.72 -6.51
C LEU A 131 9.68 -20.20 -7.45
N ALA A 132 9.40 -20.10 -8.76
CA ALA A 132 10.34 -19.53 -9.72
C ALA A 132 10.62 -18.05 -9.42
N LEU A 133 9.58 -17.26 -9.18
CA LEU A 133 9.71 -15.84 -8.83
C LEU A 133 10.46 -15.61 -7.51
N GLU A 134 10.21 -16.45 -6.51
CA GLU A 134 10.91 -16.38 -5.22
C GLU A 134 12.40 -16.67 -5.39
N ALA A 135 12.76 -17.71 -6.15
CA ALA A 135 14.15 -18.04 -6.42
C ALA A 135 14.87 -16.93 -7.21
N GLU A 136 14.19 -16.32 -8.20
CA GLU A 136 14.74 -15.16 -8.93
C GLU A 136 14.98 -13.96 -8.00
N LEU A 137 14.02 -13.64 -7.14
CA LEU A 137 14.14 -12.52 -6.20
C LEU A 137 15.23 -12.77 -5.16
N GLU A 138 15.37 -14.00 -4.66
CA GLU A 138 16.44 -14.39 -3.75
C GLU A 138 17.82 -14.28 -4.39
N ALA A 139 17.95 -14.65 -5.68
CA ALA A 139 19.19 -14.52 -6.42
C ALA A 139 19.58 -13.04 -6.63
N GLU A 140 18.63 -12.18 -7.02
CA GLU A 140 18.86 -10.73 -7.14
C GLU A 140 19.31 -10.12 -5.81
N LEU A 141 18.64 -10.46 -4.71
CA LEU A 141 18.98 -9.94 -3.39
C LEU A 141 20.36 -10.40 -2.90
N ALA A 142 20.74 -11.64 -3.23
CA ALA A 142 22.06 -12.15 -2.90
C ALA A 142 23.17 -11.39 -3.66
N GLU A 143 22.96 -11.10 -4.95
CA GLU A 143 23.91 -10.32 -5.75
C GLU A 143 24.05 -8.89 -5.23
N GLU A 144 22.94 -8.23 -4.87
CA GLU A 144 22.97 -6.88 -4.29
C GLU A 144 23.73 -6.85 -2.95
N LEU A 145 23.47 -7.83 -2.07
CA LEU A 145 24.18 -7.92 -0.79
C LEU A 145 25.67 -8.22 -0.96
N GLU A 146 26.04 -9.07 -1.92
CA GLU A 146 27.45 -9.33 -2.23
C GLU A 146 28.16 -8.07 -2.75
N ALA A 147 27.48 -7.26 -3.56
CA ALA A 147 28.02 -6.00 -4.06
C ALA A 147 28.21 -4.97 -2.93
N GLU A 148 27.22 -4.79 -2.05
CA GLU A 148 27.32 -3.89 -0.89
C GLU A 148 28.46 -4.29 0.04
N LEU A 149 28.59 -5.58 0.35
CA LEU A 149 29.65 -6.08 1.24
C LEU A 149 31.05 -5.95 0.61
N ALA A 150 31.15 -6.11 -0.71
CA ALA A 150 32.41 -5.89 -1.43
C ALA A 150 32.83 -4.41 -1.41
N GLU A 151 31.87 -3.49 -1.50
CA GLU A 151 32.11 -2.05 -1.38
C GLU A 151 32.58 -1.67 0.03
N GLU A 152 31.87 -2.13 1.07
CA GLU A 152 32.24 -1.85 2.48
C GLU A 152 33.65 -2.39 2.81
N LEU A 153 33.98 -3.60 2.37
CA LEU A 153 35.30 -4.18 2.57
C LEU A 153 36.40 -3.41 1.83
N ALA A 154 36.11 -2.90 0.62
CA ALA A 154 37.05 -2.11 -0.15
C ALA A 154 37.33 -0.76 0.53
N GLU A 155 36.31 -0.13 1.11
CA GLU A 155 36.47 1.10 1.90
C GLU A 155 37.31 0.85 3.16
N GLU A 156 37.03 -0.21 3.92
CA GLU A 156 37.78 -0.56 5.14
C GLU A 156 39.26 -0.83 4.83
N LEU A 157 39.54 -1.57 3.76
CA LEU A 157 40.91 -1.86 3.34
C LEU A 157 41.65 -0.59 2.88
N ALA A 158 40.97 0.31 2.16
CA ALA A 158 41.53 1.59 1.75
C ALA A 158 41.88 2.47 2.95
N GLU A 159 41.01 2.51 3.97
CA GLU A 159 41.30 3.21 5.23
C GLU A 159 42.48 2.59 5.99
N GLU A 160 42.55 1.26 6.08
CA GLU A 160 43.66 0.59 6.78
C GLU A 160 45.01 0.86 6.09
N LEU A 161 45.03 0.81 4.76
CA LEU A 161 46.23 1.14 3.98
C LEU A 161 46.63 2.62 4.12
N ALA A 162 45.67 3.53 4.21
CA ALA A 162 45.96 4.96 4.43
C ALA A 162 46.49 5.26 5.84
N ARG A 163 46.27 4.37 6.82
CA ARG A 163 46.79 4.49 8.19
C ARG A 163 48.20 3.91 8.37
N ARG A 164 48.73 3.18 7.38
CA ARG A 164 50.08 2.59 7.41
C ARG A 164 51.09 3.48 6.70
#